data_AF-A0A803TF08-F1
#
_entry.id   AF-A0A803TF08-F1
#
_cell.length_a   1.000
_cell.length_b   1.000
_cell.length_c   1.000
_cell.angle_alpha   90.00
_cell.angle_beta   90.00
_cell.angle_gamma   90.00
#
_symmetry.space_group_name_H-M   'P 1'
#
loop_
_entity.id
_entity.type
_entity.pdbx_description
1 polymer ?
#
loop_
_entity_poly.entity_id
_entity_poly.type
_entity_poly.pdbx_seq_one_letter_code
_entity_poly.pdbx_strand_id
1 'polypeptide(L)'
;HFPCQKIKYCLKNYIIFAEELKSYGVQEIFVLCTRGELSKCRVPNLLAAYQDHGFIVHHHPIPDGEAPDFAQCSVILNELRSSLEYNRKTLIHCYGGLGRSCLIAACLLLQLFDSVSPQQALDSLRDLRGPGAIQTIKQYNYLHDFREILATHMLTEGLIARSISR
;
A
#
# COMPACT_ATOMS: atom_id res chain seq x y z
N HIS A 1 5.18 -10.02 13.97
CA HIS A 1 5.07 -8.55 13.88
C HIS A 1 6.27 -8.02 13.11
N PHE A 2 6.10 -7.55 11.86
CA PHE A 2 7.18 -6.84 11.15
C PHE A 2 7.32 -5.46 11.78
N PRO A 3 8.43 -5.13 12.47
CA PRO A 3 8.57 -3.83 13.11
C PRO A 3 8.88 -2.81 12.02
N CYS A 4 7.91 -1.94 11.74
CA CYS A 4 7.99 -0.89 10.71
C CYS A 4 9.22 0.04 10.91
N GLN A 5 9.68 0.15 12.16
CA GLN A 5 10.91 0.87 12.52
C GLN A 5 12.19 0.30 11.87
N LYS A 6 12.22 -0.97 11.45
CA LYS A 6 13.38 -1.56 10.77
C LYS A 6 13.58 -1.05 9.34
N ILE A 7 12.54 -0.59 8.62
CA ILE A 7 12.71 -0.09 7.24
C ILE A 7 13.56 1.21 7.23
N LYS A 8 13.42 2.06 8.25
CA LYS A 8 14.25 3.27 8.41
C LYS A 8 15.74 2.97 8.60
N TYR A 9 16.09 1.83 9.20
CA TYR A 9 17.47 1.44 9.51
C TYR A 9 18.07 0.45 8.49
N CYS A 10 17.26 -0.42 7.88
CA CYS A 10 17.73 -1.48 6.99
C CYS A 10 18.06 -1.05 5.57
N LEU A 11 17.58 0.12 5.11
CA LEU A 11 17.89 0.61 3.76
C LEU A 11 19.38 0.92 3.55
N LYS A 12 20.22 0.95 4.60
CA LYS A 12 21.67 1.08 4.45
C LYS A 12 22.37 -0.23 4.05
N ASN A 13 21.71 -1.39 4.16
CA ASN A 13 22.27 -2.69 3.77
C ASN A 13 21.18 -3.59 3.16
N TYR A 14 20.84 -3.32 1.90
CA TYR A 14 19.68 -3.89 1.19
C TYR A 14 19.72 -5.43 1.08
N ILE A 15 20.90 -6.04 1.04
CA ILE A 15 21.09 -7.49 0.95
C ILE A 15 20.55 -8.18 2.21
N ILE A 16 21.01 -7.74 3.39
CA ILE A 16 20.57 -8.30 4.68
C ILE A 16 19.05 -8.14 4.85
N PHE A 17 18.51 -7.00 4.41
CA PHE A 17 17.07 -6.77 4.48
C PHE A 17 16.29 -7.71 3.55
N ALA A 18 16.74 -7.89 2.31
CA ALA A 18 16.12 -8.79 1.35
C ALA A 18 16.15 -10.26 1.83
N GLU A 19 17.27 -10.72 2.40
CA GLU A 19 17.39 -12.04 3.01
C GLU A 19 16.44 -12.21 4.21
N GLU A 20 16.34 -11.19 5.07
CA GLU A 20 15.41 -11.20 6.19
C GLU A 20 13.95 -11.30 5.68
N LEU A 21 13.57 -10.54 4.65
CA LEU A 21 12.25 -10.64 4.02
C LEU A 21 11.97 -12.04 3.45
N LYS A 22 12.97 -12.67 2.82
CA LYS A 22 12.87 -14.06 2.35
C LYS A 22 12.72 -15.06 3.50
N SER A 23 13.42 -14.87 4.61
CA SER A 23 13.29 -15.73 5.79
C SER A 23 11.87 -15.70 6.36
N TYR A 24 11.17 -14.58 6.22
CA TYR A 24 9.76 -14.44 6.56
C TYR A 24 8.82 -14.98 5.49
N GLY A 25 9.31 -15.50 4.37
CA GLY A 25 8.51 -16.04 3.27
C GLY A 25 7.80 -14.98 2.42
N VAL A 26 8.23 -13.72 2.47
CA VAL A 26 7.67 -12.66 1.62
C VAL A 26 7.93 -13.01 0.16
N GLN A 27 6.89 -12.87 -0.66
CA GLN A 27 6.93 -13.17 -2.10
C GLN A 27 6.77 -11.89 -2.92
N GLU A 28 5.92 -10.96 -2.44
CA GLU A 28 5.63 -9.72 -3.14
C GLU A 28 5.83 -8.50 -2.27
N ILE A 29 6.26 -7.40 -2.90
CA ILE A 29 6.54 -6.13 -2.22
C ILE A 29 5.90 -4.98 -3.00
N PHE A 30 5.01 -4.26 -2.33
CA PHE A 30 4.41 -3.01 -2.79
C PHE A 30 5.20 -1.84 -2.23
N VAL A 31 5.83 -1.08 -3.13
CA VAL A 31 6.67 0.07 -2.79
C VAL A 31 5.91 1.35 -3.12
N LEU A 32 5.58 2.12 -2.09
CA LEU A 32 4.81 3.37 -2.23
C LEU A 32 5.69 4.62 -2.30
N CYS A 33 6.99 4.47 -2.10
CA CYS A 33 7.95 5.59 -2.18
C CYS A 33 8.12 6.06 -3.63
N THR A 34 8.18 7.37 -3.82
CA THR A 34 8.61 7.96 -5.10
C THR A 34 10.09 7.67 -5.34
N ARG A 35 10.53 7.69 -6.62
CA ARG A 35 11.96 7.58 -6.95
C ARG A 35 12.80 8.67 -6.28
N GLY A 36 12.25 9.88 -6.15
CA GLY A 36 12.91 10.99 -5.44
C GLY A 36 13.14 10.67 -3.96
N GLU A 37 12.18 10.04 -3.28
CA GLU A 37 12.36 9.57 -1.90
C GLU A 37 13.39 8.45 -1.81
N LEU A 38 13.36 7.46 -2.72
CA LEU A 38 14.35 6.38 -2.75
C LEU A 38 15.78 6.93 -2.89
N SER A 39 15.99 7.91 -3.77
CA SER A 39 17.27 8.61 -3.92
C SER A 39 17.66 9.38 -2.66
N LYS A 40 16.73 10.13 -2.04
CA LYS A 40 16.98 10.85 -0.77
C LYS A 40 17.37 9.89 0.36
N CYS A 41 16.83 8.68 0.36
CA CYS A 41 17.13 7.63 1.31
C CYS A 41 18.42 6.85 0.98
N ARG A 42 19.14 7.22 -0.09
CA ARG A 42 20.35 6.57 -0.60
C ARG A 42 20.13 5.11 -1.05
N VAL A 43 18.93 4.81 -1.55
CA VAL A 43 18.55 3.51 -2.11
C VAL A 43 17.88 3.62 -3.49
N PRO A 44 18.49 4.31 -4.46
CA PRO A 44 17.88 4.51 -5.78
C PRO A 44 17.60 3.19 -6.52
N ASN A 45 18.37 2.14 -6.24
CA ASN A 45 18.28 0.84 -6.89
C ASN A 45 17.45 -0.19 -6.09
N LEU A 46 16.68 0.25 -5.09
CA LEU A 46 15.92 -0.65 -4.20
C LEU A 46 15.00 -1.60 -4.97
N LEU A 47 14.30 -1.09 -5.99
CA LEU A 47 13.36 -1.87 -6.78
C LEU A 47 14.07 -3.01 -7.52
N ALA A 48 15.19 -2.69 -8.18
CA ALA A 48 16.02 -3.69 -8.87
C ALA A 48 16.59 -4.70 -7.89
N ALA A 49 17.10 -4.25 -6.73
CA ALA A 49 17.61 -5.13 -5.71
C ALA A 49 16.55 -6.13 -5.21
N TYR A 50 15.30 -5.72 -5.02
CA TYR A 50 14.23 -6.67 -4.70
C TYR A 50 13.96 -7.67 -5.83
N GLN A 51 13.96 -7.22 -7.08
CA GLN A 51 13.77 -8.11 -8.23
C GLN A 51 14.91 -9.14 -8.34
N ASP A 52 16.16 -8.70 -8.14
CA ASP A 52 17.35 -9.57 -8.17
C ASP A 52 17.32 -10.64 -7.07
N HIS A 53 16.65 -10.36 -5.94
CA HIS A 53 16.41 -11.33 -4.88
C HIS A 53 15.13 -12.15 -5.10
N GLY A 54 14.51 -12.06 -6.28
CA GLY A 54 13.36 -12.86 -6.68
C GLY A 54 12.06 -12.48 -5.96
N PHE A 55 11.86 -11.21 -5.61
CA PHE A 55 10.56 -10.69 -5.21
C PHE A 55 9.78 -10.21 -6.43
N ILE A 56 8.46 -10.38 -6.40
CA ILE A 56 7.56 -9.65 -7.31
C ILE A 56 7.40 -8.24 -6.75
N VAL A 57 7.78 -7.23 -7.52
CA VAL A 57 7.81 -5.84 -7.06
C VAL A 57 6.75 -5.02 -7.77
N HIS A 58 5.86 -4.42 -6.98
CA HIS A 58 4.82 -3.52 -7.45
C HIS A 58 5.19 -2.09 -7.02
N HIS A 59 5.51 -1.22 -7.97
CA HIS A 59 5.93 0.16 -7.68
C HIS A 59 4.79 1.15 -7.96
N HIS A 60 4.20 1.67 -6.89
CA HIS A 60 3.07 2.60 -6.94
C HIS A 60 3.40 3.88 -6.16
N PRO A 61 4.13 4.82 -6.77
CA PRO A 61 4.64 5.98 -6.07
C PRO A 61 3.49 6.91 -5.61
N ILE A 62 3.44 7.20 -4.31
CA ILE A 62 2.53 8.16 -3.70
C ILE A 62 3.39 9.21 -2.97
N PRO A 63 3.27 10.51 -3.27
CA PRO A 63 4.05 11.55 -2.60
C PRO A 63 3.86 11.52 -1.07
N ASP A 64 4.91 11.91 -0.34
CA ASP A 64 4.85 11.88 1.13
C ASP A 64 3.77 12.83 1.69
N GLY A 65 3.04 12.36 2.70
CA GLY A 65 1.90 13.08 3.27
C GLY A 65 0.62 13.11 2.42
N GLU A 66 0.66 12.63 1.17
CA GLU A 66 -0.48 12.61 0.26
C GLU A 66 -1.25 11.27 0.32
N ALA A 67 -2.40 11.25 -0.37
CA ALA A 67 -3.20 10.08 -0.71
C ALA A 67 -3.06 9.80 -2.22
N PRO A 68 -3.20 8.54 -2.68
CA PRO A 68 -3.23 8.25 -4.11
C PRO A 68 -4.48 8.87 -4.75
N ASP A 69 -4.45 9.07 -6.08
CA ASP A 69 -5.72 9.22 -6.81
C ASP A 69 -6.48 7.90 -6.81
N PHE A 70 -7.78 7.95 -7.12
CA PHE A 70 -8.62 6.77 -7.04
C PHE A 70 -8.21 5.67 -8.05
N ALA A 71 -7.79 6.04 -9.27
CA ALA A 71 -7.42 5.06 -10.28
C ALA A 71 -6.18 4.27 -9.83
N GLN A 72 -5.17 4.97 -9.31
CA GLN A 72 -3.98 4.37 -8.72
C GLN A 72 -4.36 3.50 -7.50
N CYS A 73 -5.23 3.99 -6.62
CA CYS A 73 -5.69 3.23 -5.46
C CYS A 73 -6.39 1.93 -5.88
N SER A 74 -7.29 2.00 -6.86
CA SER A 74 -8.02 0.85 -7.41
C SER A 74 -7.06 -0.22 -7.93
N VAL A 75 -6.04 0.18 -8.70
CA VAL A 75 -5.00 -0.74 -9.21
C VAL A 75 -4.27 -1.43 -8.05
N ILE A 76 -3.77 -0.65 -7.07
CA ILE A 76 -3.07 -1.20 -5.91
C ILE A 76 -3.95 -2.21 -5.16
N LEU A 77 -5.21 -1.87 -4.92
CA LEU A 77 -6.14 -2.74 -4.19
C LEU A 77 -6.47 -4.02 -4.94
N ASN A 78 -6.67 -3.95 -6.26
CA ASN A 78 -6.91 -5.13 -7.09
C ASN A 78 -5.71 -6.07 -7.12
N GLU A 79 -4.49 -5.54 -7.23
CA GLU A 79 -3.26 -6.32 -7.14
C GLU A 79 -3.09 -6.97 -5.76
N LEU A 80 -3.33 -6.21 -4.68
CA LEU A 80 -3.28 -6.74 -3.31
C LEU A 80 -4.30 -7.85 -3.07
N ARG A 81 -5.53 -7.67 -3.56
CA ARG A 81 -6.58 -8.67 -3.48
C ARG A 81 -6.19 -9.94 -4.23
N SER A 82 -5.68 -9.80 -5.46
CA SER A 82 -5.14 -10.94 -6.22
C SER A 82 -4.07 -11.67 -5.40
N SER A 83 -3.13 -10.94 -4.80
CA SER A 83 -2.07 -11.57 -3.99
C SER A 83 -2.60 -12.30 -2.76
N LEU A 84 -3.67 -11.82 -2.13
CA LEU A 84 -4.36 -12.56 -1.08
C LEU A 84 -5.05 -13.82 -1.61
N GLU A 85 -5.75 -13.74 -2.75
CA GLU A 85 -6.46 -14.87 -3.38
C GLU A 85 -5.50 -16.00 -3.76
N TYR A 86 -4.29 -15.67 -4.19
CA TYR A 86 -3.24 -16.64 -4.49
C TYR A 86 -2.36 -17.04 -3.29
N ASN A 87 -2.76 -16.68 -2.06
CA ASN A 87 -2.00 -16.96 -0.82
C ASN A 87 -0.54 -16.47 -0.87
N ARG A 88 -0.27 -15.38 -1.59
CA ARG A 88 1.06 -14.78 -1.69
C ARG A 88 1.30 -13.89 -0.48
N LYS A 89 2.38 -14.19 0.25
CA LYS A 89 2.77 -13.40 1.41
C LYS A 89 3.32 -12.04 0.96
N THR A 90 2.56 -11.00 1.26
CA THR A 90 2.75 -9.67 0.66
C THR A 90 3.20 -8.66 1.70
N LEU A 91 4.16 -7.81 1.33
CA LEU A 91 4.62 -6.66 2.10
C LEU A 91 4.20 -5.36 1.40
N ILE A 92 3.68 -4.39 2.15
CA ILE A 92 3.43 -3.03 1.67
C ILE A 92 4.28 -2.08 2.49
N HIS A 93 5.03 -1.18 1.85
CA HIS A 93 5.78 -0.16 2.57
C HIS A 93 5.87 1.19 1.85
N CYS A 94 6.01 2.24 2.65
CA CYS A 94 6.40 3.57 2.23
C CYS A 94 7.74 3.91 2.92
N TYR A 95 7.97 5.17 3.27
CA TYR A 95 9.18 5.57 4.00
C TYR A 95 9.16 5.12 5.47
N GLY A 96 8.14 5.55 6.23
CA GLY A 96 8.00 5.21 7.66
C GLY A 96 7.03 4.06 7.94
N GLY A 97 6.21 3.68 6.95
CA GLY A 97 5.11 2.74 7.06
C GLY A 97 4.05 3.11 8.12
N LEU A 98 3.79 4.41 8.26
CA LEU A 98 2.79 4.98 9.15
C LEU A 98 1.65 5.68 8.38
N GLY A 99 1.97 6.52 7.40
CA GLY A 99 0.96 7.20 6.57
C GLY A 99 0.46 6.34 5.42
N ARG A 100 1.09 6.47 4.25
CA ARG A 100 0.67 5.86 2.96
C ARG A 100 0.39 4.36 3.04
N SER A 101 1.25 3.58 3.69
CA SER A 101 1.03 2.12 3.83
C SER A 101 -0.18 1.79 4.68
N CYS A 102 -0.43 2.53 5.76
CA CYS A 102 -1.62 2.33 6.58
C CYS A 102 -2.87 2.77 5.84
N LEU A 103 -2.80 3.84 5.02
CA LEU A 103 -3.91 4.28 4.18
C LEU A 103 -4.33 3.17 3.20
N ILE A 104 -3.39 2.63 2.44
CA ILE A 104 -3.68 1.53 1.49
C ILE A 104 -4.23 0.30 2.22
N ALA A 105 -3.63 -0.08 3.35
CA ALA A 105 -4.12 -1.21 4.14
C ALA A 105 -5.54 -0.96 4.69
N ALA A 106 -5.85 0.26 5.12
CA ALA A 106 -7.19 0.63 5.59
C ALA A 106 -8.22 0.61 4.45
N CYS A 107 -7.88 1.14 3.28
CA CYS A 107 -8.72 1.04 2.08
C CYS A 107 -8.99 -0.41 1.68
N LEU A 108 -7.99 -1.29 1.78
CA LEU A 108 -8.16 -2.73 1.54
C LEU A 108 -9.15 -3.36 2.52
N LEU A 109 -9.06 -3.04 3.82
CA LEU A 109 -10.05 -3.50 4.80
C LEU A 109 -11.46 -3.05 4.45
N LEU A 110 -11.63 -1.78 4.06
CA LEU A 110 -12.93 -1.24 3.67
C LEU A 110 -13.49 -1.86 2.39
N GLN A 111 -12.61 -2.27 1.46
CA GLN A 111 -13.00 -2.96 0.22
C GLN A 111 -13.39 -4.42 0.47
N LEU A 112 -12.74 -5.10 1.42
CA LEU A 112 -12.98 -6.52 1.71
C LEU A 112 -14.16 -6.74 2.66
N PHE A 113 -14.48 -5.75 3.51
CA PHE A 113 -15.48 -5.91 4.57
C PHE A 113 -16.46 -4.74 4.63
N ASP A 114 -17.67 -4.93 4.11
CA ASP A 114 -18.74 -3.92 4.16
C ASP A 114 -19.11 -3.51 5.59
N SER A 115 -18.96 -4.42 6.55
CA SER A 115 -19.26 -4.22 7.97
C SER A 115 -18.24 -3.34 8.72
N VAL A 116 -17.05 -3.13 8.15
CA VAL A 116 -16.01 -2.30 8.78
C VAL A 116 -16.23 -0.85 8.39
N SER A 117 -16.37 0.05 9.36
CA SER A 117 -16.43 1.50 9.11
C SER A 117 -15.02 2.10 8.91
N PRO A 118 -14.90 3.27 8.26
CA PRO A 118 -13.63 3.98 8.13
C PRO A 118 -12.92 4.20 9.47
N GLN A 119 -13.68 4.50 10.53
CA GLN A 119 -13.15 4.68 11.88
C GLN A 119 -12.59 3.37 12.45
N GLN A 120 -13.28 2.24 12.28
CA GLN A 120 -12.78 0.93 12.72
C GLN A 120 -11.52 0.50 11.95
N ALA A 121 -11.44 0.80 10.65
CA ALA A 121 -10.23 0.56 9.88
C ALA A 121 -9.06 1.41 10.42
N LEU A 122 -9.29 2.71 10.65
CA LEU A 122 -8.30 3.60 11.26
C LEU A 122 -7.81 3.09 12.62
N ASP A 123 -8.73 2.69 13.49
CA ASP A 123 -8.42 2.18 14.83
C ASP A 123 -7.60 0.88 14.75
N SER A 124 -7.97 -0.03 13.84
CA SER A 124 -7.20 -1.26 13.58
C SER A 124 -5.76 -0.97 13.17
N LEU A 125 -5.54 0.06 12.34
CA LEU A 125 -4.21 0.46 11.90
C LEU A 125 -3.43 1.16 13.02
N ARG A 126 -4.10 1.93 13.88
CA ARG A 126 -3.50 2.56 15.06
C ARG A 126 -3.12 1.54 16.13
N ASP A 127 -3.90 0.50 16.33
CA ASP A 127 -3.55 -0.60 17.24
C ASP A 127 -2.31 -1.34 16.73
N LEU A 128 -2.20 -1.54 15.41
CA LEU A 128 -1.09 -2.26 14.80
C LEU A 128 0.21 -1.43 14.72
N ARG A 129 0.11 -0.12 14.47
CA ARG A 129 1.25 0.75 14.11
C ARG A 129 1.44 1.95 15.03
N GLY A 130 0.60 2.10 16.04
CA GLY A 130 0.58 3.21 16.98
C GLY A 130 -0.24 4.41 16.48
N PRO A 131 -0.38 5.45 17.32
CA PRO A 131 -1.27 6.59 17.06
C PRO A 131 -0.89 7.41 15.82
N GLY A 132 0.34 7.25 15.30
CA GLY A 132 0.81 7.90 14.08
C GLY A 132 0.34 7.25 12.78
N ALA A 133 -0.46 6.17 12.82
CA ALA A 133 -1.09 5.62 11.63
C ALA A 133 -2.10 6.61 11.03
N ILE A 134 -2.03 6.82 9.71
CA ILE A 134 -2.72 7.89 8.98
C ILE A 134 -2.26 9.27 9.49
N GLN A 135 -1.34 9.90 8.75
CA GLN A 135 -0.54 11.00 9.27
C GLN A 135 -1.07 12.39 8.94
N THR A 136 -1.87 12.52 7.89
CA THR A 136 -2.34 13.84 7.41
C THR A 136 -3.86 13.88 7.32
N ILE A 137 -4.41 15.10 7.39
CA ILE A 137 -5.85 15.35 7.20
C ILE A 137 -6.29 14.85 5.82
N LYS A 138 -5.45 15.00 4.79
CA LYS A 138 -5.73 14.49 3.45
C LYS A 138 -5.95 12.97 3.44
N GLN A 139 -5.09 12.22 4.12
CA GLN A 139 -5.21 10.76 4.20
C GLN A 139 -6.44 10.35 5.03
N TYR A 140 -6.74 11.08 6.10
CA TYR A 140 -7.94 10.86 6.90
C TYR A 140 -9.21 11.07 6.07
N ASN A 141 -9.33 12.23 5.39
CA ASN A 141 -10.49 12.52 4.54
C ASN A 141 -10.64 11.47 3.44
N TYR A 142 -9.53 11.13 2.75
CA TYR A 142 -9.55 10.09 1.72
C TYR A 142 -10.10 8.76 2.23
N LEU A 143 -9.71 8.33 3.44
CA LEU A 143 -10.20 7.10 4.04
C LEU A 143 -11.72 7.15 4.31
N HIS A 144 -12.21 8.29 4.80
CA HIS A 144 -13.63 8.48 5.10
C HIS A 144 -14.50 8.58 3.83
N ASP A 145 -13.96 9.18 2.77
CA ASP A 145 -14.64 9.33 1.49
C ASP A 145 -14.51 8.08 0.60
N PHE A 146 -13.59 7.16 0.92
CA PHE A 146 -13.19 6.04 0.07
C PHE A 146 -14.36 5.22 -0.51
N ARG A 147 -15.38 4.91 0.30
CA ARG A 147 -16.53 4.11 -0.15
C ARG A 147 -17.40 4.84 -1.17
N GLU A 148 -17.58 6.13 -0.99
CA GLU A 148 -18.33 6.95 -1.95
C GLU A 148 -17.58 7.05 -3.27
N ILE A 149 -16.25 7.24 -3.21
CA ILE A 149 -15.40 7.27 -4.40
C ILE A 149 -15.43 5.91 -5.12
N LEU A 150 -15.35 4.81 -4.37
CA LEU A 150 -15.43 3.44 -4.91
C LEU A 150 -16.77 3.19 -5.61
N ALA A 151 -17.89 3.54 -4.97
CA ALA A 151 -19.22 3.38 -5.56
C ALA A 151 -19.37 4.19 -6.85
N THR A 152 -18.91 5.43 -6.85
CA THR A 152 -18.93 6.32 -8.02
C THR A 152 -18.13 5.73 -9.19
N HIS A 153 -16.97 5.14 -8.91
CA HIS A 153 -16.16 4.51 -9.94
C HIS A 153 -16.81 3.26 -10.52
N MET A 154 -17.37 2.38 -9.69
CA MET A 154 -18.06 1.18 -10.16
C MET A 154 -19.28 1.50 -11.03
N LEU A 155 -20.01 2.58 -10.71
CA LEU A 155 -21.09 3.08 -11.56
C LEU A 155 -20.56 3.56 -12.92
N THR A 156 -19.44 4.27 -12.92
CA THR A 156 -18.82 4.80 -14.14
C THR A 156 -18.31 3.69 -15.06
N GLU A 157 -17.61 2.68 -14.53
CA GLU A 157 -17.17 1.51 -15.30
C GLU A 157 -18.35 0.71 -15.85
N GLY A 158 -19.40 0.52 -15.06
CA GLY A 158 -20.62 -0.15 -15.51
C GLY A 158 -21.35 0.59 -16.64
N LEU A 159 -21.32 1.92 -16.63
CA LEU A 159 -21.88 2.74 -17.72
C LEU A 159 -21.03 2.64 -19.00
N ILE A 160 -19.69 2.66 -18.88
CA ILE A 160 -18.77 2.51 -20.01
C ILE A 160 -18.89 1.11 -20.63
N ALA A 161 -18.93 0.04 -19.83
CA ALA A 161 -19.09 -1.32 -20.34
C ALA A 161 -20.41 -1.51 -21.12
N ARG A 162 -21.48 -0.83 -20.69
CA ARG A 162 -22.79 -0.82 -21.37
C ARG A 162 -22.80 0.01 -22.65
N SER A 163 -21.97 1.05 -22.77
CA SER A 163 -21.90 1.88 -23.99
C SER A 163 -21.07 1.23 -25.10
N ILE A 164 -20.03 0.47 -24.75
CA ILE A 164 -19.15 -0.25 -25.69
C ILE A 164 -19.82 -1.52 -26.24
N SER A 165 -20.84 -2.05 -25.55
CA SER A 165 -21.60 -3.24 -25.96
C SER A 165 -22.74 -2.94 -26.97
N ARG A 166 -22.79 -1.73 -27.55
CA ARG A 166 -23.74 -1.31 -28.59
C ARG A 166 -23.00 -0.93 -29.87
#